data_AF-A0A1H2L8Q1-F1
#
_entry.id   AF-A0A1H2L8Q1-F1
#
_cell.length_a   1.000
_cell.length_b   1.000
_cell.length_c   1.000
_cell.angle_alpha   90.00
_cell.angle_beta   90.00
_cell.angle_gamma   90.00
#
_symmetry.space_group_name_H-M   'P 1'
#
loop_
_entity.id
_entity.type
_entity.pdbx_description
1 polymer ?
#
loop_
_entity_poly.entity_id
_entity_poly.type
_entity_poly.pdbx_seq_one_letter_code
_entity_poly.pdbx_strand_id
1 'polypeptide(L)'
;MEVHDKIAEIVALVDSARTMPMSSTAMVNKQQLLGLLDEVREGLPANLQAAEAVLGQREALLIEARGNAERIVATAKAEQARLVADHTVTQAARLEAEEILRQAREQAENIRSDADDYVDAKLARLEISAARIVETVRDGREQLRHPTAYEELSQRRNGHPVVVPQLDGAPDPADDFSAGSDGKAERFGPDPDDSADEPRRGDHDSQPDKLTSGLG
;
A
#
# COMPACT_ATOMS: atom_id res chain seq x y z
N MET A 1 49.87 -46.32 -15.15
CA MET A 1 50.81 -46.35 -14.02
C MET A 1 51.17 -44.90 -13.75
N GLU A 2 50.79 -44.40 -12.57
CA GLU A 2 50.93 -43.00 -12.20
C GLU A 2 52.43 -42.63 -12.14
N VAL A 3 52.77 -41.37 -12.38
CA VAL A 3 54.15 -40.85 -12.23
C VAL A 3 54.71 -41.22 -10.85
N HIS A 4 53.86 -41.22 -9.82
CA HIS A 4 54.21 -41.62 -8.46
C HIS A 4 54.67 -43.07 -8.34
N ASP A 5 54.05 -43.98 -9.08
CA ASP A 5 54.42 -45.41 -9.07
C ASP A 5 55.82 -45.59 -9.67
N LYS A 6 56.16 -44.85 -10.74
CA LYS A 6 57.48 -44.90 -11.38
C LYS A 6 58.57 -44.30 -10.51
N ILE A 7 58.27 -43.23 -9.77
CA ILE A 7 59.19 -42.68 -8.76
C ILE A 7 59.44 -43.72 -7.66
N ALA A 8 58.40 -44.41 -7.18
CA ALA A 8 58.56 -45.48 -6.19
C ALA A 8 59.41 -46.66 -6.72
N GLU A 9 59.25 -47.00 -8.00
CA GLU A 9 60.08 -48.02 -8.68
C GLU A 9 61.55 -47.58 -8.79
N ILE A 10 61.82 -46.33 -9.16
CA ILE A 10 63.18 -45.77 -9.19
C ILE A 10 63.80 -45.81 -7.79
N VAL A 11 63.05 -45.42 -6.75
CA VAL A 11 63.51 -45.49 -5.36
C VAL A 11 63.85 -46.93 -4.98
N ALA A 12 62.98 -47.90 -5.27
CA ALA A 12 63.23 -49.31 -4.99
C ALA A 12 64.44 -49.88 -5.78
N LEU A 13 64.63 -49.44 -7.03
CA LEU A 13 65.78 -49.82 -7.87
C LEU A 13 67.10 -49.31 -7.27
N VAL A 14 67.10 -48.09 -6.73
CA VAL A 14 68.27 -47.49 -6.07
C VAL A 14 68.53 -48.14 -4.70
N ASP A 15 67.47 -48.45 -3.95
CA ASP A 15 67.58 -49.05 -2.60
C ASP A 15 68.09 -50.50 -2.66
N SER A 16 67.73 -51.25 -3.71
CA SER A 16 68.22 -52.63 -3.94
C SER A 16 69.57 -52.71 -4.66
N ALA A 17 70.19 -51.58 -4.97
CA ALA A 17 71.43 -51.52 -5.74
C ALA A 17 72.65 -52.02 -4.95
N ARG A 18 73.55 -52.72 -5.65
CA ARG A 18 74.75 -53.29 -5.02
C ARG A 18 75.72 -52.18 -4.59
N THR A 19 75.95 -52.05 -3.29
CA THR A 19 76.86 -51.06 -2.71
C THR A 19 78.29 -51.59 -2.63
N MET A 20 79.28 -50.72 -2.85
CA MET A 20 80.69 -51.07 -2.69
C MET A 20 81.13 -50.88 -1.22
N PRO A 21 81.90 -51.82 -0.62
CA PRO A 21 82.39 -51.67 0.74
C PRO A 21 83.26 -50.41 0.86
N MET A 22 83.06 -49.64 1.94
CA MET A 22 83.76 -48.38 2.25
C MET A 22 83.48 -47.20 1.29
N SER A 23 82.38 -47.23 0.51
CA SER A 23 81.96 -46.13 -0.38
C SER A 23 80.45 -45.84 -0.32
N SER A 24 80.05 -44.61 -0.60
CA SER A 24 78.64 -44.18 -0.75
C SER A 24 78.07 -44.43 -2.15
N THR A 25 78.79 -45.12 -3.03
CA THR A 25 78.38 -45.40 -4.41
C THR A 25 77.65 -46.73 -4.53
N ALA A 26 76.50 -46.73 -5.22
CA ALA A 26 75.73 -47.91 -5.55
C ALA A 26 75.77 -48.20 -7.07
N MET A 27 75.83 -49.49 -7.44
CA MET A 27 75.87 -49.93 -8.82
C MET A 27 74.44 -50.21 -9.31
N VAL A 28 73.95 -49.36 -10.21
CA VAL A 28 72.59 -49.43 -10.80
C VAL A 28 72.66 -49.65 -12.30
N ASN A 29 71.64 -50.33 -12.86
CA ASN A 29 71.48 -50.45 -14.31
C ASN A 29 71.11 -49.09 -14.91
N LYS A 30 72.07 -48.48 -15.60
CA LYS A 30 71.93 -47.16 -16.22
C LYS A 30 70.76 -47.10 -17.22
N GLN A 31 70.61 -48.11 -18.08
CA GLN A 31 69.56 -48.14 -19.09
C GLN A 31 68.17 -48.16 -18.45
N GLN A 32 67.98 -49.00 -17.43
CA GLN A 32 66.71 -49.13 -16.73
C GLN A 32 66.35 -47.84 -15.97
N LEU A 33 67.31 -47.26 -15.25
CA LEU A 33 67.11 -46.02 -14.49
C LEU A 33 66.78 -44.83 -15.41
N LEU A 34 67.49 -44.69 -16.53
CA LEU A 34 67.22 -43.61 -17.49
C LEU A 34 65.85 -43.78 -18.17
N GLY A 35 65.46 -45.01 -18.51
CA GLY A 35 64.12 -45.28 -19.06
C GLY A 35 63.01 -44.85 -18.10
N LEU A 36 63.09 -45.25 -16.83
CA LEU A 36 62.12 -44.84 -15.81
C LEU A 36 62.09 -43.31 -15.59
N LEU A 37 63.25 -42.64 -15.63
CA LEU A 37 63.35 -41.19 -15.50
C LEU A 37 62.75 -40.44 -16.69
N ASP A 38 62.99 -40.91 -17.93
CA ASP A 38 62.41 -40.31 -19.13
C ASP A 38 60.88 -40.47 -19.12
N GLU A 39 60.39 -41.63 -18.70
CA GLU A 39 58.97 -41.88 -18.53
C GLU A 39 58.30 -40.98 -17.47
N VAL A 40 59.00 -40.68 -16.37
CA VAL A 40 58.56 -39.70 -15.35
C VAL A 40 58.56 -38.28 -15.91
N ARG A 41 59.62 -37.92 -16.65
CA ARG A 41 59.78 -36.62 -17.29
C ARG A 41 58.69 -36.35 -18.34
N GLU A 42 58.26 -37.37 -19.08
CA GLU A 42 57.16 -37.25 -20.05
C GLU A 42 55.79 -37.16 -19.39
N GLY A 43 55.56 -37.86 -18.27
CA GLY A 43 54.26 -37.88 -17.58
C GLY A 43 53.99 -36.68 -16.64
N LEU A 44 55.05 -36.09 -16.05
CA LEU A 44 54.93 -34.99 -15.08
C LEU A 44 54.20 -33.75 -15.60
N PRO A 45 54.51 -33.21 -16.80
CA PRO A 45 53.90 -31.98 -17.29
C PRO A 45 52.38 -32.10 -17.46
N ALA A 46 51.90 -33.25 -17.95
CA ALA A 46 50.47 -33.49 -18.17
C ALA A 46 49.70 -33.53 -16.83
N ASN A 47 50.25 -34.18 -15.82
CA ASN A 47 49.64 -34.25 -14.49
C ASN A 47 49.61 -32.88 -13.79
N LEU A 48 50.67 -32.08 -13.93
CA LEU A 48 50.71 -30.73 -13.38
C LEU A 48 49.69 -29.81 -14.06
N GLN A 49 49.60 -29.86 -15.40
CA GLN A 49 48.59 -29.10 -16.15
C GLN A 49 47.15 -29.49 -15.77
N ALA A 50 46.90 -30.79 -15.55
CA ALA A 50 45.59 -31.24 -15.07
C ALA A 50 45.28 -30.68 -13.68
N ALA A 51 46.25 -30.68 -12.76
CA ALA A 51 46.08 -30.10 -11.43
C ALA A 51 45.82 -28.59 -11.47
N GLU A 52 46.58 -27.84 -12.28
CA GLU A 52 46.38 -26.40 -12.50
C GLU A 52 45.00 -26.10 -13.08
N ALA A 53 44.53 -26.91 -14.04
CA ALA A 53 43.20 -26.76 -14.63
C ALA A 53 42.09 -26.96 -13.59
N VAL A 54 42.20 -27.98 -12.73
CA VAL A 54 41.22 -28.22 -11.65
C VAL A 54 41.23 -27.09 -10.62
N LEU A 55 42.40 -26.57 -10.26
CA LEU A 55 42.51 -25.42 -9.36
C LEU A 55 41.88 -24.16 -9.96
N GLY A 56 42.14 -23.89 -11.24
CA GLY A 56 41.53 -22.77 -11.97
C GLY A 56 40.01 -22.88 -12.07
N GLN A 57 39.48 -24.08 -12.36
CA GLN A 57 38.05 -24.35 -12.38
C GLN A 57 37.41 -24.13 -11.01
N ARG A 58 38.06 -24.58 -9.93
CA ARG A 58 37.59 -24.36 -8.56
C ARG A 58 37.55 -22.87 -8.22
N GLU A 59 38.56 -22.11 -8.58
CA GLU A 59 38.61 -20.68 -8.31
C GLU A 59 37.52 -19.91 -9.07
N ALA A 60 37.32 -20.23 -10.35
CA ALA A 60 36.22 -19.69 -11.14
C ALA A 60 34.85 -19.99 -10.51
N LEU A 61 34.62 -21.23 -10.08
CA LEU A 61 33.39 -21.63 -9.39
C LEU A 61 33.19 -20.87 -8.08
N LEU A 62 34.25 -20.64 -7.31
CA LEU A 62 34.16 -19.88 -6.05
C LEU A 62 33.81 -18.41 -6.30
N ILE A 63 34.35 -17.79 -7.34
CA ILE A 63 34.02 -16.42 -7.74
C ILE A 63 32.55 -16.34 -8.14
N GLU A 64 32.08 -17.27 -8.98
CA GLU A 64 30.69 -17.32 -9.41
C GLU A 64 29.74 -17.55 -8.21
N ALA A 65 30.06 -18.50 -7.33
CA ALA A 65 29.26 -18.81 -6.16
C ALA A 65 29.15 -17.61 -5.20
N ARG A 66 30.25 -16.86 -5.00
CA ARG A 66 30.25 -15.62 -4.21
C ARG A 66 29.37 -14.55 -4.84
N GLY A 67 29.52 -14.30 -6.15
CA GLY A 67 28.67 -13.33 -6.85
C GLY A 67 27.18 -13.70 -6.81
N ASN A 68 26.86 -14.99 -6.95
CA ASN A 68 25.49 -15.47 -6.80
C ASN A 68 24.95 -15.31 -5.37
N ALA A 69 25.76 -15.61 -4.35
CA ALA A 69 25.38 -15.42 -2.96
C ALA A 69 25.11 -13.94 -2.64
N GLU A 70 25.99 -13.04 -3.10
CA GLU A 70 25.82 -11.58 -2.94
C GLU A 70 24.54 -11.10 -3.60
N ARG A 71 24.25 -11.57 -4.83
CA ARG A 71 23.03 -11.24 -5.54
C ARG A 71 21.78 -11.73 -4.80
N ILE A 72 21.79 -12.96 -4.29
CA ILE A 72 20.67 -13.52 -3.50
C ILE A 72 20.44 -12.68 -2.24
N VAL A 73 21.50 -12.33 -1.51
CA VAL A 73 21.40 -11.51 -0.31
C VAL A 73 20.87 -10.11 -0.65
N ALA A 74 21.33 -9.50 -1.74
CA ALA A 74 20.85 -8.20 -2.18
C ALA A 74 19.36 -8.24 -2.54
N THR A 75 18.92 -9.24 -3.31
CA THR A 75 17.50 -9.42 -3.66
C THR A 75 16.64 -9.69 -2.43
N ALA A 76 17.09 -10.54 -1.51
CA ALA A 76 16.35 -10.83 -0.27
C ALA A 76 16.17 -9.58 0.61
N LYS A 77 17.21 -8.75 0.73
CA LYS A 77 17.13 -7.47 1.47
C LYS A 77 16.17 -6.48 0.80
N ALA A 78 16.19 -6.39 -0.52
CA ALA A 78 15.27 -5.52 -1.26
C ALA A 78 13.81 -5.96 -1.07
N GLU A 79 13.53 -7.26 -1.16
CA GLU A 79 12.17 -7.78 -0.95
C GLU A 79 11.71 -7.62 0.51
N GLN A 80 12.60 -7.84 1.48
CA GLN A 80 12.31 -7.56 2.89
C GLN A 80 11.90 -6.09 3.09
N ALA A 81 12.68 -5.14 2.54
CA ALA A 81 12.38 -3.72 2.67
C ALA A 81 11.02 -3.37 2.07
N ARG A 82 10.70 -3.94 0.90
CA ARG A 82 9.40 -3.78 0.25
C ARG A 82 8.25 -4.34 1.10
N LEU A 83 8.36 -5.57 1.61
CA LEU A 83 7.33 -6.17 2.44
C LEU A 83 7.07 -5.39 3.74
N VAL A 84 8.13 -4.85 4.35
CA VAL A 84 7.99 -3.99 5.53
C VAL A 84 7.29 -2.69 5.15
N ALA A 85 7.66 -2.04 4.04
CA ALA A 85 6.99 -0.85 3.56
C ALA A 85 5.50 -1.11 3.30
N ASP A 86 5.15 -2.14 2.54
CA ASP A 86 3.76 -2.54 2.26
C ASP A 86 2.99 -2.81 3.57
N HIS A 87 3.61 -3.48 4.54
CA HIS A 87 3.01 -3.71 5.84
C HIS A 87 2.75 -2.42 6.62
N THR A 88 3.71 -1.48 6.64
CA THR A 88 3.53 -0.19 7.33
C THR A 88 2.43 0.64 6.70
N VAL A 89 2.34 0.67 5.36
CA VAL A 89 1.30 1.39 4.63
C VAL A 89 -0.07 0.78 4.92
N THR A 90 -0.19 -0.55 4.86
CA THR A 90 -1.46 -1.23 5.15
C THR A 90 -1.92 -1.07 6.59
N GLN A 91 -1.00 -1.04 7.56
CA GLN A 91 -1.34 -0.78 8.96
C GLN A 91 -1.77 0.68 9.18
N ALA A 92 -1.06 1.65 8.58
CA ALA A 92 -1.44 3.06 8.65
C ALA A 92 -2.84 3.28 8.05
N ALA A 93 -3.10 2.71 6.86
CA ALA A 93 -4.40 2.81 6.20
C ALA A 93 -5.54 2.18 7.04
N ARG A 94 -5.27 1.09 7.78
CA ARG A 94 -6.25 0.48 8.69
C ARG A 94 -6.57 1.39 9.87
N LEU A 95 -5.56 1.99 10.50
CA LEU A 95 -5.77 2.92 11.62
C LEU A 95 -6.57 4.15 11.18
N GLU A 96 -6.26 4.69 10.00
CA GLU A 96 -7.00 5.81 9.44
C GLU A 96 -8.45 5.43 9.12
N ALA A 97 -8.67 4.26 8.52
CA ALA A 97 -10.02 3.76 8.26
C ALA A 97 -10.83 3.55 9.56
N GLU A 98 -10.20 3.03 10.62
CA GLU A 98 -10.84 2.88 11.94
C GLU A 98 -11.24 4.24 12.53
N GLU A 99 -10.38 5.26 12.41
CA GLU A 99 -10.68 6.61 12.88
C GLU A 99 -11.81 7.27 12.07
N ILE A 100 -11.80 7.14 10.74
CA ILE A 100 -12.90 7.60 9.88
C ILE A 100 -14.21 6.93 10.28
N LEU A 101 -14.22 5.61 10.50
CA LEU A 101 -15.42 4.89 10.93
C LEU A 101 -15.88 5.33 12.32
N ARG A 102 -14.96 5.62 13.23
CA ARG A 102 -15.28 6.14 14.57
C ARG A 102 -15.96 7.51 14.45
N GLN A 103 -15.37 8.42 13.69
CA GLN A 103 -15.92 9.76 13.46
C GLN A 103 -17.28 9.70 12.76
N ALA A 104 -17.43 8.86 11.73
CA ALA A 104 -18.70 8.69 11.02
C ALA A 104 -19.82 8.17 11.94
N ARG A 105 -19.50 7.25 12.86
CA ARG A 105 -20.46 6.76 13.85
C ARG A 105 -20.86 7.84 14.84
N GLU A 106 -19.88 8.60 15.35
CA GLU A 106 -20.14 9.72 16.26
C GLU A 106 -21.02 10.79 15.60
N GLN A 107 -20.72 11.16 14.35
CA GLN A 107 -21.54 12.08 13.57
C GLN A 107 -22.95 11.54 13.33
N ALA A 108 -23.09 10.25 13.00
CA ALA A 108 -24.40 9.65 12.79
C ALA A 108 -25.27 9.66 14.06
N GLU A 109 -24.69 9.38 15.23
CA GLU A 109 -25.39 9.48 16.51
C GLU A 109 -25.80 10.92 16.83
N ASN A 110 -24.92 11.90 16.58
CA ASN A 110 -25.24 13.31 16.78
C ASN A 110 -26.39 13.76 15.87
N ILE A 111 -26.32 13.45 14.57
CA ILE A 111 -27.39 13.77 13.61
C ILE A 111 -28.72 13.14 14.04
N ARG A 112 -28.68 11.91 14.55
CA ARG A 112 -29.89 11.24 15.04
C ARG A 112 -30.47 11.94 16.25
N SER A 113 -29.63 12.28 17.23
CA SER A 113 -30.06 13.03 18.42
C SER A 113 -30.67 14.38 18.03
N ASP A 114 -30.00 15.13 17.17
CA ASP A 114 -30.47 16.44 16.69
C ASP A 114 -31.81 16.31 15.94
N ALA A 115 -31.99 15.25 15.14
CA ALA A 115 -33.23 14.97 14.45
C ALA A 115 -34.37 14.62 15.41
N ASP A 116 -34.09 13.81 16.43
CA ASP A 116 -35.07 13.44 17.46
C ASP A 116 -35.51 14.69 18.25
N ASP A 117 -34.57 15.55 18.67
CA ASP A 117 -34.84 16.81 19.35
C ASP A 117 -35.65 17.78 18.47
N TYR A 118 -35.31 17.87 17.19
CA TYR A 118 -36.04 18.70 16.23
C TYR A 118 -37.48 18.22 16.04
N VAL A 119 -37.69 16.91 15.91
CA VAL A 119 -39.01 16.30 15.78
C VAL A 119 -39.85 16.56 17.03
N ASP A 120 -39.30 16.37 18.22
CA ASP A 120 -39.98 16.65 19.49
C ASP A 120 -40.45 18.11 19.57
N ALA A 121 -39.55 19.06 19.28
CA ALA A 121 -39.89 20.48 19.27
C ALA A 121 -41.02 20.83 18.28
N LYS A 122 -41.02 20.22 17.09
CA LYS A 122 -42.09 20.42 16.09
C LYS A 122 -43.40 19.80 16.54
N LEU A 123 -43.38 18.61 17.15
CA LEU A 123 -44.56 17.94 17.69
C LEU A 123 -45.17 18.74 18.84
N ALA A 124 -44.37 19.25 19.77
CA ALA A 124 -44.82 20.11 20.86
C ALA A 124 -45.51 21.39 20.34
N ARG A 125 -44.96 22.01 19.29
CA ARG A 125 -45.59 23.19 18.65
C ARG A 125 -46.91 22.84 17.97
N LEU A 126 -47.00 21.68 17.34
CA LEU A 126 -48.24 21.16 16.76
C LEU A 126 -49.30 20.90 17.82
N GLU A 127 -48.92 20.33 18.97
CA GLU A 127 -49.81 20.09 20.10
C GLU A 127 -50.44 21.40 20.60
N ILE A 128 -49.62 22.43 20.84
CA ILE A 128 -50.11 23.76 21.28
C ILE A 128 -51.08 24.35 20.25
N SER A 129 -50.75 24.23 18.96
CA SER A 129 -51.58 24.77 17.89
C SER A 129 -52.92 24.04 17.78
N ALA A 130 -52.91 22.71 17.89
CA ALA A 130 -54.11 21.88 17.89
C ALA A 130 -55.01 22.18 19.11
N ALA A 131 -54.42 22.38 20.29
CA ALA A 131 -55.15 22.75 21.50
C ALA A 131 -55.94 24.06 21.32
N ARG A 132 -55.31 25.10 20.74
CA ARG A 132 -55.96 26.38 20.43
C ARG A 132 -57.10 26.25 19.42
N ILE A 133 -56.93 25.38 18.41
CA ILE A 133 -57.98 25.11 17.42
C ILE A 133 -59.17 24.44 18.11
N VAL A 134 -58.93 23.44 18.97
CA VAL A 134 -59.99 22.77 19.73
C VAL A 134 -60.71 23.75 20.66
N GLU A 135 -59.99 24.65 21.32
CA GLU A 135 -60.57 25.72 22.15
C GLU A 135 -61.47 26.64 21.32
N THR A 136 -60.96 27.19 20.21
CA THR A 136 -61.74 28.03 19.29
C THR A 136 -63.03 27.34 18.80
N VAL A 137 -62.95 26.04 18.49
CA VAL A 137 -64.13 25.26 18.07
C VAL A 137 -65.11 25.05 19.22
N ARG A 138 -64.64 24.85 20.46
CA ARG A 138 -65.51 24.73 21.64
C ARG A 138 -66.24 26.05 21.90
N ASP A 139 -65.53 27.16 21.87
CA ASP A 139 -66.10 28.50 22.05
C ASP A 139 -67.16 28.81 20.99
N GLY A 140 -66.85 28.53 19.71
CA GLY A 140 -67.80 28.70 18.61
C GLY A 140 -69.06 27.82 18.78
N ARG A 141 -68.92 26.61 19.31
CA ARG A 141 -70.07 25.73 19.63
C ARG A 141 -70.89 26.22 20.82
N GLU A 142 -70.26 26.80 21.84
CA GLU A 142 -70.94 27.37 23.00
C GLU A 142 -71.75 28.61 22.62
N GLN A 143 -71.19 29.49 21.79
CA GLN A 143 -71.92 30.64 21.23
C GLN A 143 -73.19 30.23 20.49
N LEU A 144 -73.15 29.15 19.70
CA LEU A 144 -74.33 28.61 19.01
C LEU A 144 -75.35 27.96 19.97
N ARG A 145 -74.92 27.52 21.16
CA ARG A 145 -75.79 26.93 22.19
C ARG A 145 -76.51 27.96 23.04
N HIS A 146 -76.12 29.23 22.98
CA HIS A 146 -76.83 30.35 23.63
C HIS A 146 -77.62 31.16 22.60
N PRO A 147 -78.79 30.66 22.12
CA PRO A 147 -79.62 31.38 21.15
C PRO A 147 -80.13 32.74 21.67
N THR A 148 -80.05 33.00 22.97
CA THR A 148 -80.52 34.25 23.59
C THR A 148 -79.48 35.37 23.61
N ALA A 149 -78.19 35.10 23.40
CA ALA A 149 -77.17 36.18 23.35
C ALA A 149 -77.32 37.06 22.10
N TYR A 150 -77.74 36.46 20.98
CA TYR A 150 -78.06 37.19 19.74
C TYR A 150 -79.34 38.02 19.89
N GLU A 151 -80.34 37.48 20.59
CA GLU A 151 -81.59 38.18 20.92
C GLU A 151 -81.34 39.36 21.89
N GLU A 152 -80.57 39.17 22.96
CA GLU A 152 -80.27 40.20 23.97
C GLU A 152 -79.37 41.33 23.43
N LEU A 153 -78.45 41.04 22.50
CA LEU A 153 -77.61 42.05 21.83
C LEU A 153 -78.38 42.83 20.74
N SER A 154 -79.26 42.16 19.99
CA SER A 154 -80.11 42.82 18.98
C SER A 154 -81.11 43.79 19.61
N GLN A 155 -81.56 43.53 20.84
CA GLN A 155 -82.46 44.40 21.59
C GLN A 155 -81.74 45.62 22.20
N ARG A 156 -80.41 45.62 22.31
CA ARG A 156 -79.69 46.63 23.12
C ARG A 156 -78.95 47.74 22.38
N ARG A 157 -78.59 47.65 21.09
CA ARG A 157 -77.92 48.80 20.45
C ARG A 157 -77.92 48.80 18.93
N ASN A 158 -78.57 49.83 18.39
CA ASN A 158 -78.39 50.34 17.04
C ASN A 158 -76.89 50.43 16.65
N GLY A 159 -76.48 49.71 15.59
CA GLY A 159 -75.49 50.22 14.62
C GLY A 159 -73.98 49.96 14.81
N HIS A 160 -73.50 48.83 15.36
CA HIS A 160 -72.08 48.48 15.23
C HIS A 160 -71.86 47.09 14.58
N PRO A 161 -71.02 47.01 13.52
CA PRO A 161 -70.78 45.76 12.80
C PRO A 161 -69.98 44.77 13.65
N VAL A 162 -70.24 43.47 13.41
CA VAL A 162 -69.52 42.36 14.03
C VAL A 162 -68.06 42.41 13.58
N VAL A 163 -67.14 42.59 14.53
CA VAL A 163 -65.70 42.50 14.28
C VAL A 163 -65.31 41.03 14.31
N VAL A 164 -65.04 40.46 13.14
CA VAL A 164 -64.28 39.21 13.03
C VAL A 164 -62.88 39.47 13.57
N PRO A 165 -62.36 38.66 14.51
CA PRO A 165 -60.97 38.78 14.93
C PRO A 165 -60.07 38.56 13.72
N GLN A 166 -59.34 39.60 13.30
CA GLN A 166 -58.25 39.46 12.36
C GLN A 166 -57.18 38.60 13.07
N LEU A 167 -56.79 37.48 12.44
CA LEU A 167 -55.66 36.67 12.90
C LEU A 167 -54.36 37.43 12.62
N ASP A 168 -54.08 38.43 13.45
CA ASP A 168 -52.83 39.16 13.37
C ASP A 168 -51.70 38.33 14.00
N GLY A 169 -50.69 37.98 13.19
CA GLY A 169 -49.39 37.53 13.69
C GLY A 169 -49.10 36.02 13.62
N ALA A 170 -49.71 35.26 12.71
CA ALA A 170 -49.05 34.03 12.27
C ALA A 170 -47.88 34.43 11.35
N PRO A 171 -46.60 34.19 11.71
CA PRO A 171 -45.52 34.34 10.75
C PRO A 171 -45.86 33.46 9.54
N ASP A 172 -45.70 34.04 8.34
CA ASP A 172 -45.86 33.31 7.09
C ASP A 172 -45.02 32.03 7.20
N PRO A 173 -45.59 30.83 7.00
CA PRO A 173 -44.82 29.60 7.05
C PRO A 173 -43.61 29.63 6.10
N ALA A 174 -43.57 30.51 5.10
CA ALA A 174 -42.44 30.66 4.18
C ALA A 174 -41.17 31.30 4.79
N ASP A 175 -41.27 32.14 5.82
CA ASP A 175 -40.13 32.94 6.28
C ASP A 175 -39.16 32.17 7.21
N ASP A 176 -39.65 31.15 7.91
CA ASP A 176 -38.85 30.36 8.88
C ASP A 176 -38.09 29.18 8.22
N PHE A 177 -38.29 28.93 6.92
CA PHE A 177 -37.53 27.94 6.14
C PHE A 177 -36.16 28.44 5.67
N SER A 178 -35.87 29.74 5.80
CA SER A 178 -34.57 30.32 5.41
C SER A 178 -33.58 30.47 6.58
N ALA A 179 -34.04 30.47 7.83
CA ALA A 179 -33.18 30.73 8.99
C ALA A 179 -32.72 29.42 9.66
N GLY A 180 -32.02 28.60 8.88
CA GLY A 180 -31.47 27.33 9.37
C GLY A 180 -30.50 26.69 8.39
N SER A 181 -29.87 27.48 7.52
CA SER A 181 -28.73 27.04 6.73
C SER A 181 -27.44 27.71 7.20
N ASP A 182 -27.15 27.62 8.49
CA ASP A 182 -25.75 27.52 8.93
C ASP A 182 -25.26 26.08 8.75
N GLY A 183 -25.63 25.47 7.63
CA GLY A 183 -24.88 24.39 7.06
C GLY A 183 -23.56 25.00 6.61
N LYS A 184 -22.55 24.95 7.49
CA LYS A 184 -21.20 24.65 7.02
C LYS A 184 -21.28 23.28 6.34
N ALA A 185 -21.79 23.28 5.11
CA ALA A 185 -21.42 22.28 4.14
C ALA A 185 -19.93 22.51 3.92
N GLU A 186 -19.10 21.83 4.71
CA GLU A 186 -17.72 21.59 4.33
C GLU A 186 -17.80 20.96 2.95
N ARG A 187 -17.44 21.78 1.96
CA ARG A 187 -17.40 21.43 0.57
C ARG A 187 -16.43 20.26 0.45
N PHE A 188 -16.96 19.05 0.41
CA PHE A 188 -16.24 17.87 -0.03
C PHE A 188 -16.06 18.00 -1.56
N GLY A 189 -15.10 18.83 -1.94
CA GLY A 189 -14.58 18.95 -3.29
C GLY A 189 -13.07 18.73 -3.22
N PRO A 190 -12.47 18.04 -4.21
CA PRO A 190 -11.11 17.52 -4.11
C PRO A 190 -10.08 18.66 -3.96
N ASP A 191 -9.01 18.39 -3.21
CA ASP A 191 -7.85 19.27 -3.04
C ASP A 191 -7.39 19.85 -4.39
N PRO A 192 -7.18 21.18 -4.51
CA PRO A 192 -6.69 21.79 -5.74
C PRO A 192 -5.15 21.76 -5.83
N ASP A 193 -4.53 20.64 -5.50
CA ASP A 193 -3.08 20.43 -5.66
C ASP A 193 -2.73 19.12 -6.38
N ASP A 194 -3.68 18.56 -7.13
CA ASP A 194 -3.39 17.53 -8.15
C ASP A 194 -3.20 18.18 -9.52
N SER A 195 -2.25 19.12 -9.59
CA SER A 195 -1.73 19.59 -10.87
C SER A 195 -0.68 18.59 -11.37
N ALA A 196 -1.15 17.69 -12.23
CA ALA A 196 -0.46 17.12 -13.38
C ALA A 196 0.95 16.54 -13.15
N ASP A 197 1.01 15.24 -12.92
CA ASP A 197 2.10 14.41 -13.45
C ASP A 197 1.51 13.27 -14.30
N GLU A 198 1.10 13.62 -15.52
CA GLU A 198 0.88 12.62 -16.57
C GLU A 198 2.25 12.07 -17.00
N PRO A 199 2.45 10.73 -17.01
CA PRO A 199 3.67 10.17 -17.53
C PRO A 199 3.69 10.35 -19.04
N ARG A 200 4.60 11.19 -19.54
CA ARG A 200 4.93 11.27 -20.97
C ARG A 200 5.40 9.89 -21.45
N ARG A 201 4.47 9.14 -22.03
CA ARG A 201 4.77 7.94 -22.82
C ARG A 201 5.40 8.36 -24.14
N GLY A 202 6.71 8.13 -24.22
CA GLY A 202 7.40 7.66 -25.42
C GLY A 202 7.29 8.50 -26.68
N ASP A 203 8.16 9.50 -26.81
CA ASP A 203 8.65 9.88 -28.13
C ASP A 203 9.54 8.74 -28.64
N HIS A 204 8.99 8.01 -29.62
CA HIS A 204 9.74 7.08 -30.44
C HIS A 204 10.76 7.89 -31.25
N ASP A 205 12.02 7.73 -30.87
CA ASP A 205 13.19 8.14 -31.64
C ASP A 205 13.15 7.44 -33.01
N SER A 206 12.51 8.10 -33.97
CA SER A 206 12.58 7.72 -35.38
C SER A 206 13.66 8.57 -36.01
N GLN A 207 14.91 8.14 -35.83
CA GLN A 207 16.00 8.50 -36.74
C GLN A 207 15.71 7.88 -38.11
N PRO A 208 15.52 8.64 -39.19
CA PRO A 208 15.90 8.16 -40.50
C PRO A 208 17.41 8.40 -40.64
N ASP A 209 18.18 7.32 -40.50
CA ASP A 209 19.55 7.24 -40.98
C ASP A 209 19.58 7.70 -42.44
N LYS A 210 20.07 8.92 -42.66
CA LYS A 210 20.57 9.34 -43.96
C LYS A 210 21.87 8.60 -44.20
N LEU A 211 21.77 7.38 -44.71
CA LEU A 211 22.88 6.78 -45.45
C LEU A 211 23.15 7.64 -46.68
N THR A 212 24.15 8.49 -46.50
CA THR A 212 24.99 9.06 -47.54
C THR A 212 25.29 8.01 -48.61
N SER A 213 24.78 8.27 -49.81
CA SER A 213 25.30 7.72 -51.05
C SER A 213 26.13 8.80 -51.71
N GLY A 214 27.43 8.51 -51.89
CA GLY A 214 28.23 9.06 -52.96
C GLY A 214 29.18 10.20 -52.61
N LEU A 215 30.48 9.89 -52.73
CA LEU A 215 31.54 10.61 -53.47
C LEU A 215 32.80 10.85 -52.62
N GLY A 216 33.87 10.14 -52.99
CA GLY A 216 35.23 10.33 -52.47
C GLY A 216 36.04 9.05 -52.55
#